data_AF-A0AA84ZVG7-F1
#
_entry.id   AF-A0AA84ZVG7-F1
#
_cell.length_a   1.000
_cell.length_b   1.000
_cell.length_c   1.000
_cell.angle_alpha   90.00
_cell.angle_beta   90.00
_cell.angle_gamma   90.00
#
_symmetry.space_group_name_H-M   'P 1'
#
loop_
_entity.id
_entity.type
_entity.pdbx_description
1 polymer ?
#
loop_
_entity_poly.entity_id
_entity_poly.type
_entity_poly.pdbx_seq_one_letter_code
_entity_poly.pdbx_strand_id
1 'polypeptide(L)'
;MDLKVIGCSSTKVPRLEGSDGACELDPEAVWESFCKLLDEVLQDAEINPDRINCIGISVQRNSLLLWDKKTSNPRTRVITWLDTRSLDLAKKLNHSFIFRSMKTAGHMLYWMTHQSRFKALASYHFKTVLACIRLKYLLNEKPKLIDECRKGLLCYGCLETWLLWRLTGGKTFATDVSCASVTGMYDSFSRKWSRPILASLGIPANILPGVYPSSYYYGTIQNGPLGYSSNPSLSIPITGIIGDAQAATLTENCLSPCQAKLTLGTGIFLNLLSGSKALAVMNGFYPVIGWASGHPYFDCISNFYMDSTSSSSESPSSVPSTSRSVHLSDLTYLVEGFYPHAGTLIDWLQSENIFCTYSELEEMLYNGDRLGLDEKATRENIFYIPLIRNTLKHHQNTLIDRPLKLNRNSFYGPDGFLIGLDYSKSVDKLLVARIFIESIAFCTKFMLENCRKQTRISPSILYVNGNVARSNWLLQRISNAIGIPVERRGLEECSCMGAAIVAGVGAGLWPSFSAATEAVHKRLQSEANSLPSVDINNTDLNNNNNKLNSHKLYRRFMPESSEICISIKKRYHIWSHIRASYLRKK
;
A
#
# COMPACT_ATOMS: atom_id res chain seq x y z
N MET A 1 1.17 -16.96 -21.90
CA MET A 1 0.89 -15.52 -21.88
C MET A 1 2.00 -14.83 -21.11
N ASP A 2 2.50 -13.71 -21.61
CA ASP A 2 3.70 -13.00 -21.13
C ASP A 2 3.38 -11.66 -20.42
N LEU A 3 2.09 -11.35 -20.25
CA LEU A 3 1.58 -10.14 -19.57
C LEU A 3 2.24 -8.85 -20.10
N LYS A 4 2.38 -8.77 -21.42
CA LYS A 4 2.75 -7.54 -22.11
C LYS A 4 1.57 -6.57 -22.11
N VAL A 5 1.83 -5.31 -21.77
CA VAL A 5 0.84 -4.23 -21.91
C VAL A 5 0.68 -3.92 -23.39
N ILE A 6 -0.53 -4.06 -23.90
CA ILE A 6 -0.86 -3.79 -25.32
C ILE A 6 -1.69 -2.52 -25.50
N GLY A 7 -2.31 -2.01 -24.45
CA GLY A 7 -2.95 -0.69 -24.42
C GLY A 7 -3.15 -0.20 -23.00
N CYS A 8 -3.21 1.13 -22.84
CA CYS A 8 -3.39 1.79 -21.55
C CYS A 8 -4.09 3.14 -21.72
N SER A 9 -4.91 3.51 -20.74
CA SER A 9 -5.42 4.86 -20.62
C SER A 9 -5.46 5.26 -19.14
N SER A 10 -5.35 6.56 -18.87
CA SER A 10 -5.46 7.10 -17.53
C SER A 10 -6.14 8.46 -17.55
N THR A 11 -6.95 8.72 -16.52
CA THR A 11 -7.58 10.02 -16.33
C THR A 11 -7.57 10.39 -14.86
N LYS A 12 -7.56 11.69 -14.58
CA LYS A 12 -7.55 12.21 -13.23
C LYS A 12 -8.97 12.55 -12.80
N VAL A 13 -9.47 11.86 -11.78
CA VAL A 13 -10.75 12.21 -11.16
C VAL A 13 -10.52 13.34 -10.15
N PRO A 14 -11.26 14.47 -10.24
CA PRO A 14 -11.09 15.58 -9.31
C PRO A 14 -11.46 15.15 -7.88
N ARG A 15 -10.60 15.50 -6.93
CA ARG A 15 -10.88 15.34 -5.50
C ARG A 15 -11.60 16.56 -4.97
N LEU A 16 -12.58 16.31 -4.13
CA LEU A 16 -13.32 17.32 -3.39
C LEU A 16 -12.70 17.43 -2.01
N GLU A 17 -11.91 18.48 -1.81
CA GLU A 17 -11.17 18.74 -0.58
C GLU A 17 -11.84 19.87 0.20
N GLY A 18 -12.11 19.64 1.48
CA GLY A 18 -12.77 20.59 2.39
C GLY A 18 -11.81 21.16 3.43
N SER A 19 -12.10 22.37 3.92
CA SER A 19 -11.31 23.02 4.99
C SER A 19 -11.34 22.29 6.33
N ASP A 20 -12.32 21.40 6.52
CA ASP A 20 -12.48 20.49 7.67
C ASP A 20 -11.61 19.22 7.55
N GLY A 21 -10.85 19.07 6.46
CA GLY A 21 -10.07 17.87 6.15
C GLY A 21 -10.87 16.77 5.45
N ALA A 22 -12.03 17.10 4.86
CA ALA A 22 -12.72 16.23 3.92
C ALA A 22 -11.83 15.94 2.71
N CYS A 23 -11.80 14.68 2.27
CA CYS A 23 -11.17 14.29 1.01
C CYS A 23 -12.01 13.22 0.33
N GLU A 24 -12.85 13.66 -0.61
CA GLU A 24 -13.92 12.85 -1.21
C GLU A 24 -13.82 12.79 -2.75
N LEU A 25 -14.42 11.77 -3.35
CA LEU A 25 -14.66 11.68 -4.79
C LEU A 25 -16.15 11.54 -5.06
N ASP A 26 -16.61 12.08 -6.19
CA ASP A 26 -17.96 11.83 -6.67
C ASP A 26 -18.08 10.39 -7.23
N PRO A 27 -18.92 9.51 -6.66
CA PRO A 27 -19.03 8.12 -7.09
C PRO A 27 -19.47 7.96 -8.55
N GLU A 28 -20.33 8.85 -9.06
CA GLU A 28 -20.79 8.79 -10.45
C GLU A 28 -19.71 9.30 -11.40
N ALA A 29 -19.01 10.39 -11.05
CA ALA A 29 -17.88 10.86 -11.86
C ALA A 29 -16.75 9.81 -11.94
N VAL A 30 -16.51 9.05 -10.85
CA VAL A 30 -15.58 7.92 -10.86
C VAL A 30 -16.08 6.83 -11.82
N TRP A 31 -17.38 6.49 -11.79
CA TRP A 31 -17.95 5.47 -12.67
C TRP A 31 -17.91 5.87 -14.15
N GLU A 32 -18.29 7.12 -14.47
CA GLU A 32 -18.24 7.67 -15.82
C GLU A 32 -16.81 7.68 -16.36
N SER A 33 -15.86 8.15 -15.55
CA SER A 33 -14.44 8.13 -15.89
C SER A 33 -13.93 6.71 -16.11
N PHE A 34 -14.34 5.76 -15.26
CA PHE A 34 -13.98 4.35 -15.39
C PHE A 34 -14.54 3.74 -16.69
N CYS A 35 -15.80 4.01 -17.04
CA CYS A 35 -16.39 3.55 -18.31
C CYS A 35 -15.63 4.14 -19.51
N LYS A 36 -15.41 5.45 -19.52
CA LYS A 36 -14.64 6.11 -20.60
C LYS A 36 -13.24 5.50 -20.77
N LEU A 37 -12.55 5.22 -19.67
CA LEU A 37 -11.23 4.58 -19.71
C LEU A 37 -11.26 3.18 -20.31
N LEU A 38 -12.32 2.39 -20.09
CA LEU A 38 -12.44 1.06 -20.70
C LEU A 38 -12.54 1.15 -22.23
N ASP A 39 -13.29 2.13 -22.75
CA ASP A 39 -13.39 2.38 -24.19
C ASP A 39 -12.05 2.84 -24.79
N GLU A 40 -11.37 3.77 -24.12
CA GLU A 40 -10.06 4.27 -24.57
C GLU A 40 -9.00 3.17 -24.55
N VAL A 41 -8.99 2.29 -23.54
CA VAL A 41 -8.04 1.17 -23.47
C VAL A 41 -8.27 0.17 -24.60
N LEU A 42 -9.53 -0.11 -24.97
CA LEU A 42 -9.85 -0.98 -26.10
C LEU A 42 -9.38 -0.37 -27.43
N GLN A 43 -9.57 0.94 -27.60
CA GLN A 43 -9.13 1.68 -28.78
C GLN A 43 -7.60 1.72 -28.88
N ASP A 44 -6.90 2.04 -27.79
CA ASP A 44 -5.43 2.08 -27.72
C ASP A 44 -4.82 0.69 -27.95
N ALA A 45 -5.46 -0.37 -27.45
CA ALA A 45 -5.04 -1.74 -27.68
C ALA A 45 -5.40 -2.30 -29.06
N GLU A 46 -6.22 -1.59 -29.84
CA GLU A 46 -6.77 -2.04 -31.13
C GLU A 46 -7.45 -3.43 -31.04
N ILE A 47 -8.17 -3.71 -29.95
CA ILE A 47 -8.89 -4.97 -29.76
C ILE A 47 -10.39 -4.77 -29.57
N ASN A 48 -11.15 -5.77 -29.98
CA ASN A 48 -12.57 -5.87 -29.66
C ASN A 48 -12.77 -6.49 -28.25
N PRO A 49 -13.88 -6.17 -27.55
CA PRO A 49 -14.18 -6.72 -26.22
C PRO A 49 -14.16 -8.26 -26.15
N ASP A 50 -14.44 -8.94 -27.26
CA ASP A 50 -14.47 -10.40 -27.35
C ASP A 50 -13.12 -11.09 -27.16
N ARG A 51 -12.04 -10.32 -27.28
CA ARG A 51 -10.67 -10.77 -27.02
C ARG A 51 -10.31 -10.73 -25.52
N ILE A 52 -11.16 -10.20 -24.66
CA ILE A 52 -10.92 -10.11 -23.22
C ILE A 52 -11.31 -11.43 -22.54
N ASN A 53 -10.32 -12.16 -22.03
CA ASN A 53 -10.57 -13.39 -21.28
C ASN A 53 -11.17 -13.13 -19.89
N CYS A 54 -10.73 -12.08 -19.20
CA CYS A 54 -11.14 -11.76 -17.84
C CYS A 54 -10.74 -10.34 -17.41
N ILE A 55 -11.35 -9.82 -16.34
CA ILE A 55 -10.99 -8.54 -15.72
C ILE A 55 -10.48 -8.74 -14.29
N GLY A 56 -9.40 -8.00 -13.98
CA GLY A 56 -8.90 -7.77 -12.64
C GLY A 56 -9.10 -6.33 -12.20
N ILE A 57 -9.52 -6.13 -10.95
CA ILE A 57 -9.72 -4.81 -10.37
C ILE A 57 -8.72 -4.61 -9.23
N SER A 58 -7.97 -3.50 -9.28
CA SER A 58 -7.21 -3.01 -8.14
C SER A 58 -7.55 -1.57 -7.85
N VAL A 59 -7.67 -1.23 -6.56
CA VAL A 59 -8.13 0.07 -6.10
C VAL A 59 -7.30 0.60 -4.94
N GLN A 60 -7.38 1.91 -4.75
CA GLN A 60 -6.98 2.53 -3.49
C GLN A 60 -7.76 1.92 -2.32
N ARG A 61 -7.01 1.37 -1.38
CA ARG A 61 -7.55 0.71 -0.20
C ARG A 61 -8.16 1.72 0.77
N ASN A 62 -8.96 1.23 1.71
CA ASN A 62 -9.58 2.05 2.75
C ASN A 62 -10.47 3.19 2.20
N SER A 63 -11.05 3.05 1.02
CA SER A 63 -12.16 3.93 0.62
C SER A 63 -13.43 3.57 1.41
N LEU A 64 -14.41 4.47 1.43
CA LEU A 64 -15.70 4.26 2.09
C LEU A 64 -16.80 4.82 1.21
N LEU A 65 -17.78 3.99 0.86
CA LEU A 65 -18.99 4.37 0.15
C LEU A 65 -20.21 3.65 0.74
N LEU A 66 -21.33 4.38 0.85
CA LEU A 66 -22.65 3.79 1.10
C LEU A 66 -23.56 4.07 -0.11
N TRP A 67 -24.30 3.05 -0.55
CA TRP A 67 -25.30 3.17 -1.61
C TRP A 67 -26.56 2.40 -1.26
N ASP A 68 -27.67 2.76 -1.91
CA ASP A 68 -28.94 2.08 -1.74
C ASP A 68 -28.94 0.72 -2.47
N LYS A 69 -29.35 -0.33 -1.77
CA LYS A 69 -29.29 -1.71 -2.25
C LYS A 69 -30.21 -1.98 -3.44
N LYS A 70 -31.33 -1.25 -3.58
CA LYS A 70 -32.33 -1.48 -4.64
C LYS A 70 -32.06 -0.62 -5.86
N THR A 71 -31.83 0.67 -5.64
CA THR A 71 -31.66 1.66 -6.70
C THR A 71 -30.23 1.77 -7.19
N SER A 72 -29.27 1.19 -6.45
CA SER A 72 -27.83 1.40 -6.65
C SER A 72 -27.38 2.85 -6.49
N ASN A 73 -28.24 3.77 -6.06
CA ASN A 73 -27.88 5.18 -5.96
C ASN A 73 -26.91 5.43 -4.79
N PRO A 74 -25.79 6.13 -5.00
CA PRO A 74 -24.90 6.53 -3.91
C PRO A 74 -25.62 7.41 -2.88
N ARG A 75 -25.47 7.07 -1.60
CA ARG A 75 -25.99 7.87 -0.47
C ARG A 75 -24.91 8.74 0.16
N THR A 76 -23.67 8.49 -0.20
CA THR A 76 -22.48 9.24 0.24
C THR A 76 -21.55 9.44 -0.94
N ARG A 77 -20.65 10.41 -0.84
CA ARG A 77 -19.46 10.44 -1.70
C ARG A 77 -18.53 9.28 -1.36
N VAL A 78 -17.53 9.01 -2.20
CA VAL A 78 -16.44 8.09 -1.85
C VAL A 78 -15.48 8.83 -0.92
N ILE A 79 -15.48 8.49 0.36
CA ILE A 79 -14.57 9.07 1.35
C ILE A 79 -13.22 8.35 1.23
N THR A 80 -12.15 9.09 0.93
CA THR A 80 -10.82 8.53 0.65
C THR A 80 -10.02 8.31 1.94
N TRP A 81 -8.94 7.55 1.84
CA TRP A 81 -8.02 7.26 2.97
C TRP A 81 -7.30 8.50 3.51
N LEU A 82 -7.27 9.60 2.75
CA LEU A 82 -6.70 10.88 3.13
C LEU A 82 -7.61 11.72 4.04
N ASP A 83 -8.89 11.35 4.15
CA ASP A 83 -9.85 12.10 4.96
C ASP A 83 -9.47 12.08 6.46
N THR A 84 -9.42 13.27 7.06
CA THR A 84 -9.00 13.45 8.45
C THR A 84 -10.12 13.86 9.41
N ARG A 85 -11.37 13.99 8.94
CA ARG A 85 -12.49 14.49 9.78
C ARG A 85 -12.77 13.61 11.00
N SER A 86 -12.49 12.32 10.89
CA SER A 86 -12.66 11.37 11.99
C SER A 86 -11.53 11.42 13.05
N LEU A 87 -10.61 12.39 12.98
CA LEU A 87 -9.43 12.46 13.86
C LEU A 87 -9.80 12.55 15.34
N ASP A 88 -10.70 13.47 15.69
CA ASP A 88 -11.07 13.67 17.09
C ASP A 88 -11.95 12.54 17.63
N LEU A 89 -12.78 11.94 16.77
CA LEU A 89 -13.49 10.71 17.11
C LEU A 89 -12.51 9.56 17.40
N ALA A 90 -11.48 9.38 16.57
CA ALA A 90 -10.46 8.36 16.77
C ALA A 90 -9.77 8.55 18.13
N LYS A 91 -9.33 9.78 18.46
CA LYS A 91 -8.74 10.11 19.76
C LYS A 91 -9.70 9.77 20.91
N LYS A 92 -10.95 10.24 20.84
CA LYS A 92 -11.97 10.00 21.88
C LYS A 92 -12.19 8.51 22.13
N LEU A 93 -12.35 7.71 21.07
CA LEU A 93 -12.55 6.26 21.20
C LEU A 93 -11.32 5.53 21.74
N ASN A 94 -10.12 5.92 21.30
CA ASN A 94 -8.88 5.34 21.83
C ASN A 94 -8.68 5.59 23.34
N HIS A 95 -9.22 6.69 23.87
CA HIS A 95 -9.20 7.03 25.31
C HIS A 95 -10.45 6.56 26.08
N SER A 96 -11.45 6.00 25.40
CA SER A 96 -12.68 5.51 26.05
C SER A 96 -12.40 4.38 27.03
N PHE A 97 -13.21 4.27 28.08
CA PHE A 97 -13.08 3.20 29.07
C PHE A 97 -13.24 1.82 28.42
N ILE A 98 -14.26 1.65 27.57
CA ILE A 98 -14.54 0.38 26.87
C ILE A 98 -13.32 -0.08 26.09
N PHE A 99 -12.73 0.80 25.27
CA PHE A 99 -11.60 0.41 24.43
C PHE A 99 -10.33 0.16 25.25
N ARG A 100 -10.08 0.94 26.31
CA ARG A 100 -8.99 0.66 27.26
C ARG A 100 -9.16 -0.72 27.91
N SER A 101 -10.37 -1.05 28.35
CA SER A 101 -10.69 -2.36 28.92
C SER A 101 -10.50 -3.50 27.92
N MET A 102 -10.91 -3.33 26.65
CA MET A 102 -10.66 -4.32 25.59
C MET A 102 -9.17 -4.56 25.36
N LYS A 103 -8.34 -3.50 25.36
CA LYS A 103 -6.88 -3.63 25.23
C LYS A 103 -6.26 -4.34 26.43
N THR A 104 -6.69 -4.01 27.65
CA THR A 104 -6.23 -4.68 28.88
C THR A 104 -6.59 -6.17 28.86
N ALA A 105 -7.82 -6.51 28.46
CA ALA A 105 -8.24 -7.90 28.27
C ALA A 105 -7.39 -8.60 27.20
N GLY A 106 -7.08 -7.92 26.08
CA GLY A 106 -6.16 -8.41 25.07
C GLY A 106 -4.76 -8.69 25.62
N HIS A 107 -4.21 -7.79 26.45
CA HIS A 107 -2.92 -8.00 27.12
C HIS A 107 -2.96 -9.21 28.06
N MET A 108 -4.01 -9.33 28.87
CA MET A 108 -4.19 -10.43 29.81
C MET A 108 -4.32 -11.78 29.07
N LEU A 109 -5.16 -11.84 28.03
CA LEU A 109 -5.34 -13.03 27.20
C LEU A 109 -4.07 -13.39 26.43
N TYR A 110 -3.32 -12.40 25.95
CA TYR A 110 -2.02 -12.65 25.32
C TYR A 110 -1.00 -13.19 26.32
N TRP A 111 -0.98 -12.67 27.55
CA TRP A 111 -0.10 -13.18 28.61
C TRP A 111 -0.44 -14.63 28.97
N MET A 112 -1.72 -14.99 29.06
CA MET A 112 -2.16 -16.35 29.38
C MET A 112 -1.97 -17.35 28.22
N THR A 113 -2.25 -16.93 26.99
CA THR A 113 -2.37 -17.86 25.84
C THR A 113 -1.21 -17.77 24.84
N HIS A 114 -0.42 -16.70 24.88
CA HIS A 114 0.60 -16.35 23.88
C HIS A 114 0.12 -16.31 22.42
N GLN A 115 -1.20 -16.24 22.17
CA GLN A 115 -1.74 -16.22 20.81
C GLN A 115 -1.64 -14.82 20.17
N SER A 116 -1.13 -14.77 18.93
CA SER A 116 -0.92 -13.50 18.19
C SER A 116 -2.20 -12.68 18.02
N ARG A 117 -3.38 -13.31 17.92
CA ARG A 117 -4.66 -12.59 17.81
C ARG A 117 -4.92 -11.62 18.98
N PHE A 118 -4.57 -12.03 20.20
CA PHE A 118 -4.80 -11.19 21.39
C PHE A 118 -3.74 -10.10 21.50
N LYS A 119 -2.53 -10.35 21.02
CA LYS A 119 -1.51 -9.30 20.84
C LYS A 119 -1.97 -8.23 19.84
N ALA A 120 -2.64 -8.62 18.76
CA ALA A 120 -3.21 -7.66 17.80
C ALA A 120 -4.30 -6.81 18.47
N LEU A 121 -5.20 -7.43 19.24
CA LEU A 121 -6.22 -6.71 20.01
C LEU A 121 -5.60 -5.73 21.03
N ALA A 122 -4.58 -6.19 21.77
CA ALA A 122 -3.85 -5.37 22.75
C ALA A 122 -3.15 -4.16 22.11
N SER A 123 -2.74 -4.30 20.85
CA SER A 123 -2.03 -3.26 20.09
C SER A 123 -2.95 -2.37 19.26
N TYR A 124 -4.25 -2.70 19.18
CA TYR A 124 -5.16 -2.05 18.27
C TYR A 124 -5.34 -0.58 18.63
N HIS A 125 -5.38 0.26 17.60
CA HIS A 125 -5.53 1.71 17.72
C HIS A 125 -6.28 2.24 16.52
N PHE A 126 -7.35 3.01 16.77
CA PHE A 126 -8.09 3.67 15.71
C PHE A 126 -7.24 4.79 15.11
N LYS A 127 -7.10 4.77 13.79
CA LYS A 127 -6.44 5.80 12.98
C LYS A 127 -7.40 6.24 11.88
N THR A 128 -7.32 7.50 11.46
CA THR A 128 -8.19 8.07 10.41
C THR A 128 -8.12 7.29 9.09
N VAL A 129 -6.96 6.69 8.78
CA VAL A 129 -6.80 5.82 7.61
C VAL A 129 -7.76 4.62 7.60
N LEU A 130 -8.21 4.13 8.75
CA LEU A 130 -9.11 2.97 8.82
C LEU A 130 -10.53 3.35 8.39
N ALA A 131 -11.15 2.56 7.52
CA ALA A 131 -12.51 2.83 7.05
C ALA A 131 -13.54 2.76 8.20
N CYS A 132 -13.32 1.92 9.21
CA CYS A 132 -14.23 1.73 10.34
C CYS A 132 -14.51 3.03 11.11
N ILE A 133 -13.48 3.86 11.31
CA ILE A 133 -13.61 5.09 12.12
C ILE A 133 -14.27 6.21 11.32
N ARG A 134 -13.98 6.29 10.02
CA ARG A 134 -14.64 7.23 9.09
C ARG A 134 -16.10 6.87 8.89
N LEU A 135 -16.43 5.58 8.81
CA LEU A 135 -17.82 5.12 8.76
C LEU A 135 -18.58 5.49 10.04
N LYS A 136 -17.97 5.25 11.22
CA LYS A 136 -18.58 5.67 12.49
C LYS A 136 -18.80 7.18 12.56
N TYR A 137 -17.80 7.97 12.16
CA TYR A 137 -17.92 9.42 12.09
C TYR A 137 -19.11 9.84 11.20
N LEU A 138 -19.18 9.30 9.99
CA LEU A 138 -20.25 9.58 9.04
C LEU A 138 -21.65 9.21 9.56
N LEU A 139 -21.78 8.06 10.20
CA LEU A 139 -23.06 7.60 10.77
C LEU A 139 -23.50 8.44 11.99
N ASN A 140 -22.56 9.00 12.76
CA ASN A 140 -22.88 9.92 13.84
C ASN A 140 -23.39 11.26 13.31
N GLU A 141 -22.81 11.76 12.21
CA GLU A 141 -23.23 13.01 11.57
C GLU A 141 -24.58 12.90 10.85
N LYS A 142 -24.97 11.68 10.43
CA LYS A 142 -26.18 11.44 9.63
C LYS A 142 -27.09 10.37 10.27
N PRO A 143 -27.91 10.73 11.28
CA PRO A 143 -28.80 9.79 11.98
C PRO A 143 -29.77 9.03 11.08
N LYS A 144 -30.23 9.62 9.96
CA LYS A 144 -31.07 8.91 9.00
C LYS A 144 -30.36 7.72 8.34
N LEU A 145 -29.06 7.85 8.04
CA LEU A 145 -28.28 6.78 7.41
C LEU A 145 -28.09 5.58 8.32
N ILE A 146 -27.91 5.79 9.64
CA ILE A 146 -27.76 4.67 10.58
C ILE A 146 -29.05 3.86 10.67
N ASP A 147 -30.23 4.49 10.62
CA ASP A 147 -31.50 3.79 10.62
C ASP A 147 -31.75 3.01 9.33
N GLU A 148 -31.38 3.56 8.18
CA GLU A 148 -31.41 2.84 6.90
C GLU A 148 -30.44 1.65 6.87
N CYS A 149 -29.24 1.81 7.45
CA CYS A 149 -28.28 0.70 7.62
C CYS A 149 -28.88 -0.41 8.49
N ARG A 150 -29.50 -0.06 9.63
CA ARG A 150 -30.16 -1.03 10.53
C ARG A 150 -31.28 -1.80 9.81
N LYS A 151 -32.04 -1.12 8.95
CA LYS A 151 -33.08 -1.72 8.10
C LYS A 151 -32.52 -2.56 6.94
N GLY A 152 -31.20 -2.57 6.72
CA GLY A 152 -30.56 -3.31 5.62
C GLY A 152 -30.85 -2.73 4.23
N LEU A 153 -31.20 -1.43 4.16
CA LEU A 153 -31.48 -0.74 2.90
C LEU A 153 -30.20 -0.30 2.18
N LEU A 154 -29.10 -0.16 2.91
CA LEU A 154 -27.83 0.32 2.39
C LEU A 154 -26.80 -0.79 2.32
N CYS A 155 -25.92 -0.68 1.32
CA CYS A 155 -24.69 -1.46 1.19
C CYS A 155 -23.50 -0.57 1.55
N TYR A 156 -22.53 -1.15 2.24
CA TYR A 156 -21.20 -0.59 2.45
C TYR A 156 -20.20 -1.27 1.54
N GLY A 157 -19.25 -0.51 1.03
CA GLY A 157 -18.11 -1.04 0.33
C GLY A 157 -16.96 -0.06 0.23
N CYS A 158 -15.79 -0.61 -0.05
CA CYS A 158 -14.70 0.15 -0.65
C CYS A 158 -14.94 0.28 -2.17
N LEU A 159 -14.04 0.97 -2.87
CA LEU A 159 -14.22 1.30 -4.28
C LEU A 159 -14.35 0.06 -5.18
N GLU A 160 -13.62 -1.02 -4.89
CA GLU A 160 -13.71 -2.28 -5.63
C GLU A 160 -15.07 -2.95 -5.48
N THR A 161 -15.65 -2.92 -4.26
CA THR A 161 -16.99 -3.46 -4.00
C THR A 161 -18.03 -2.71 -4.81
N TRP A 162 -17.90 -1.38 -4.91
CA TRP A 162 -18.77 -0.52 -5.71
C TRP A 162 -18.64 -0.75 -7.21
N LEU A 163 -17.41 -0.78 -7.73
CA LEU A 163 -17.16 -1.04 -9.15
C LEU A 163 -17.66 -2.43 -9.55
N LEU A 164 -17.44 -3.45 -8.71
CA LEU A 164 -17.98 -4.79 -8.92
C LEU A 164 -19.51 -4.79 -8.94
N TRP A 165 -20.15 -4.13 -7.96
CA TRP A 165 -21.60 -4.01 -7.90
C TRP A 165 -22.15 -3.36 -9.17
N ARG A 166 -21.54 -2.26 -9.63
CA ARG A 166 -21.95 -1.54 -10.84
C ARG A 166 -21.76 -2.36 -12.10
N LEU A 167 -20.58 -2.96 -12.29
CA LEU A 167 -20.27 -3.81 -13.44
C LEU A 167 -21.22 -5.01 -13.53
N THR A 168 -21.56 -5.64 -12.41
CA THR A 168 -22.42 -6.84 -12.37
C THR A 168 -23.92 -6.53 -12.33
N GLY A 169 -24.32 -5.27 -12.50
CA GLY A 169 -25.74 -4.89 -12.46
C GLY A 169 -26.41 -5.09 -11.10
N GLY A 170 -25.64 -4.98 -10.01
CA GLY A 170 -26.12 -5.16 -8.64
C GLY A 170 -26.28 -6.63 -8.21
N LYS A 171 -25.79 -7.58 -9.01
CA LYS A 171 -25.88 -9.02 -8.68
C LYS A 171 -24.81 -9.47 -7.69
N THR A 172 -23.61 -8.90 -7.75
CA THR A 172 -22.52 -9.29 -6.85
C THR A 172 -22.24 -8.22 -5.79
N PHE A 173 -22.42 -8.61 -4.53
CA PHE A 173 -22.01 -7.82 -3.36
C PHE A 173 -20.85 -8.48 -2.61
N ALA A 174 -19.64 -8.20 -3.05
CA ALA A 174 -18.43 -8.88 -2.59
C ALA A 174 -17.22 -7.95 -2.55
N THR A 175 -16.27 -8.30 -1.68
CA THR A 175 -14.91 -7.74 -1.62
C THR A 175 -13.90 -8.89 -1.52
N ASP A 176 -12.62 -8.59 -1.69
CA ASP A 176 -11.55 -9.57 -1.49
C ASP A 176 -10.92 -9.49 -0.09
N VAL A 177 -10.25 -10.57 0.30
CA VAL A 177 -9.56 -10.66 1.60
C VAL A 177 -8.53 -9.55 1.82
N SER A 178 -7.85 -9.08 0.76
CA SER A 178 -6.83 -8.03 0.87
C SER A 178 -7.45 -6.67 1.17
N CYS A 179 -8.52 -6.27 0.45
CA CYS A 179 -9.26 -5.04 0.71
C CYS A 179 -10.00 -5.10 2.05
N ALA A 180 -10.63 -6.22 2.40
CA ALA A 180 -11.32 -6.37 3.68
C ALA A 180 -10.37 -6.19 4.88
N SER A 181 -9.18 -6.80 4.82
CA SER A 181 -8.23 -6.84 5.93
C SER A 181 -7.72 -5.47 6.40
N VAL A 182 -7.76 -4.45 5.54
CA VAL A 182 -7.28 -3.10 5.88
C VAL A 182 -8.35 -2.18 6.48
N THR A 183 -9.63 -2.54 6.36
CA THR A 183 -10.77 -1.69 6.77
C THR A 183 -10.80 -1.33 8.26
N GLY A 184 -10.11 -2.12 9.07
CA GLY A 184 -10.22 -2.10 10.54
C GLY A 184 -11.47 -2.80 11.08
N MET A 185 -12.33 -3.36 10.21
CA MET A 185 -13.52 -4.12 10.62
C MET A 185 -13.36 -5.63 10.44
N TYR A 186 -12.36 -6.08 9.68
CA TYR A 186 -12.11 -7.48 9.41
C TYR A 186 -11.02 -8.04 10.33
N ASP A 187 -11.26 -9.19 10.94
CA ASP A 187 -10.26 -9.90 11.73
C ASP A 187 -9.48 -10.88 10.83
N SER A 188 -8.26 -10.50 10.48
CA SER A 188 -7.35 -11.31 9.64
C SER A 188 -7.01 -12.68 10.24
N PHE A 189 -7.15 -12.88 11.56
CA PHE A 189 -6.88 -14.18 12.20
C PHE A 189 -8.05 -15.14 12.05
N SER A 190 -9.29 -14.69 12.32
CA SER A 190 -10.49 -15.50 12.17
C SER A 190 -11.07 -15.48 10.75
N ARG A 191 -10.61 -14.56 9.90
CA ARG A 191 -11.02 -14.35 8.51
C ARG A 191 -12.51 -14.05 8.39
N LYS A 192 -13.01 -13.21 9.31
CA LYS A 192 -14.41 -12.79 9.39
C LYS A 192 -14.49 -11.31 9.76
N TRP A 193 -15.61 -10.68 9.44
CA TRP A 193 -15.96 -9.39 10.01
C TRP A 193 -16.00 -9.46 11.54
N SER A 194 -15.27 -8.58 12.20
CA SER A 194 -15.06 -8.56 13.64
C SER A 194 -16.30 -8.02 14.35
N ARG A 195 -17.16 -8.94 14.81
CA ARG A 195 -18.35 -8.60 15.61
C ARG A 195 -18.04 -7.69 16.81
N PRO A 196 -16.96 -7.89 17.59
CA PRO A 196 -16.64 -6.99 18.70
C PRO A 196 -16.35 -5.55 18.25
N ILE A 197 -15.60 -5.37 17.15
CA ILE A 197 -15.29 -4.03 16.63
C ILE A 197 -16.56 -3.37 16.10
N LEU A 198 -17.35 -4.09 15.30
CA LEU A 198 -18.62 -3.59 14.75
C LEU A 198 -19.59 -3.17 15.86
N ALA A 199 -19.75 -4.01 16.89
CA ALA A 199 -20.60 -3.70 18.05
C ALA A 199 -20.09 -2.47 18.82
N SER A 200 -18.78 -2.36 19.06
CA SER A 200 -18.19 -1.21 19.76
C SER A 200 -18.38 0.12 19.01
N LEU A 201 -18.46 0.06 17.68
CA LEU A 201 -18.72 1.23 16.83
C LEU A 201 -20.22 1.40 16.53
N GLY A 202 -21.08 0.44 16.87
CA GLY A 202 -22.50 0.46 16.48
C GLY A 202 -22.71 0.41 14.97
N ILE A 203 -21.85 -0.31 14.24
CA ILE A 203 -21.96 -0.51 12.79
C ILE A 203 -22.74 -1.81 12.55
N PRO A 204 -23.89 -1.78 11.85
CA PRO A 204 -24.65 -2.98 11.51
C PRO A 204 -23.85 -3.93 10.61
N ALA A 205 -23.83 -5.23 10.88
CA ALA A 205 -23.07 -6.19 10.07
C ALA A 205 -23.74 -6.53 8.73
N ASN A 206 -25.04 -6.29 8.59
CA ASN A 206 -25.86 -6.59 7.41
C ASN A 206 -25.55 -5.70 6.19
N ILE A 207 -24.88 -4.56 6.39
CA ILE A 207 -24.46 -3.69 5.29
C ILE A 207 -23.11 -4.13 4.68
N LEU A 208 -22.40 -5.10 5.26
CA LEU A 208 -21.05 -5.47 4.83
C LEU A 208 -21.06 -6.54 3.72
N PRO A 209 -20.13 -6.49 2.76
CA PRO A 209 -20.08 -7.45 1.65
C PRO A 209 -19.57 -8.82 2.10
N GLY A 210 -19.84 -9.85 1.28
CA GLY A 210 -19.14 -11.13 1.39
C GLY A 210 -17.65 -10.97 1.10
N VAL A 211 -16.79 -11.73 1.77
CA VAL A 211 -15.33 -11.66 1.59
C VAL A 211 -14.82 -12.93 0.94
N TYR A 212 -14.15 -12.78 -0.20
CA TYR A 212 -13.73 -13.88 -1.08
C TYR A 212 -12.21 -13.85 -1.34
N PRO A 213 -11.61 -14.96 -1.85
CA PRO A 213 -10.20 -14.96 -2.27
C PRO A 213 -9.94 -13.92 -3.36
N SER A 214 -8.72 -13.38 -3.41
CA SER A 214 -8.35 -12.36 -4.40
C SER A 214 -8.51 -12.87 -5.83
N SER A 215 -8.11 -14.12 -6.11
CA SER A 215 -8.39 -14.78 -7.40
C SER A 215 -9.61 -15.70 -7.26
N TYR A 216 -10.76 -15.25 -7.76
CA TYR A 216 -12.05 -15.91 -7.61
C TYR A 216 -13.03 -15.41 -8.67
N TYR A 217 -14.02 -16.21 -9.08
CA TYR A 217 -15.07 -15.75 -9.99
C TYR A 217 -16.07 -14.85 -9.24
N TYR A 218 -15.97 -13.53 -9.46
CA TYR A 218 -16.84 -12.53 -8.85
C TYR A 218 -18.13 -12.27 -9.64
N GLY A 219 -18.34 -12.98 -10.74
CA GLY A 219 -19.48 -12.79 -11.64
C GLY A 219 -19.06 -12.19 -12.98
N THR A 220 -20.04 -11.87 -13.81
CA THR A 220 -19.81 -11.33 -15.14
C THR A 220 -20.30 -9.91 -15.30
N ILE A 221 -19.67 -9.19 -16.23
CA ILE A 221 -20.03 -7.82 -16.56
C ILE A 221 -21.38 -7.80 -17.28
N GLN A 222 -22.24 -6.88 -16.86
CA GLN A 222 -23.58 -6.63 -17.38
C GLN A 222 -23.82 -5.16 -17.74
N ASN A 223 -23.07 -4.25 -17.11
CA ASN A 223 -23.19 -2.81 -17.34
C ASN A 223 -21.85 -2.20 -17.78
N GLY A 224 -21.94 -1.00 -18.36
CA GLY A 224 -20.79 -0.26 -18.89
C GLY A 224 -20.42 -0.71 -20.30
N PRO A 225 -19.30 -0.22 -20.84
CA PRO A 225 -18.96 -0.44 -22.25
C PRO A 225 -18.66 -1.91 -22.59
N LEU A 226 -18.29 -2.70 -21.58
CA LEU A 226 -18.02 -4.13 -21.70
C LEU A 226 -19.25 -5.01 -21.43
N GLY A 227 -20.39 -4.41 -21.07
CA GLY A 227 -21.65 -5.14 -20.79
C GLY A 227 -22.49 -5.41 -22.03
N TYR A 228 -22.29 -4.64 -23.10
CA TYR A 228 -22.98 -4.79 -24.39
C TYR A 228 -22.06 -5.46 -25.40
N SER A 229 -22.16 -6.78 -25.52
CA SER A 229 -21.59 -7.50 -26.66
C SER A 229 -22.68 -7.72 -27.71
N SER A 230 -22.35 -7.53 -28.99
CA SER A 230 -23.21 -7.96 -30.11
C SER A 230 -23.45 -9.47 -30.13
N ASN A 231 -22.68 -10.24 -29.35
CA ASN A 231 -22.86 -11.65 -29.11
C ASN A 231 -23.34 -11.92 -27.66
N PRO A 232 -24.62 -12.31 -27.43
CA PRO A 232 -25.17 -12.62 -26.12
C PRO A 232 -24.45 -13.76 -25.37
N SER A 233 -23.69 -14.60 -26.08
CA SER A 233 -22.93 -15.70 -25.51
C SER A 233 -21.60 -15.27 -24.88
N LEU A 234 -21.21 -14.01 -25.04
CA LEU A 234 -19.87 -13.54 -24.68
C LEU A 234 -19.95 -12.58 -23.49
N SER A 235 -19.87 -13.16 -22.29
CA SER A 235 -19.92 -12.46 -21.02
C SER A 235 -18.54 -12.43 -20.39
N ILE A 236 -17.95 -11.24 -20.21
CA ILE A 236 -16.59 -11.10 -19.69
C ILE A 236 -16.61 -11.32 -18.17
N PRO A 237 -15.86 -12.31 -17.64
CA PRO A 237 -15.85 -12.59 -16.22
C PRO A 237 -14.91 -11.65 -15.46
N ILE A 238 -15.31 -11.25 -14.25
CA ILE A 238 -14.44 -10.58 -13.29
C ILE A 238 -13.88 -11.66 -12.38
N THR A 239 -12.58 -11.92 -12.49
CA THR A 239 -11.93 -13.07 -11.82
C THR A 239 -10.85 -12.67 -10.82
N GLY A 240 -10.62 -11.37 -10.65
CA GLY A 240 -9.61 -10.87 -9.74
C GLY A 240 -9.98 -9.54 -9.08
N ILE A 241 -9.82 -9.48 -7.76
CA ILE A 241 -9.91 -8.25 -6.97
C ILE A 241 -8.76 -8.24 -5.98
N ILE A 242 -8.00 -7.14 -5.91
CA ILE A 242 -6.87 -7.02 -5.00
C ILE A 242 -6.55 -5.56 -4.66
N GLY A 243 -6.24 -5.27 -3.40
CA GLY A 243 -5.82 -3.93 -2.99
C GLY A 243 -4.50 -3.49 -3.64
N ASP A 244 -4.37 -2.20 -3.95
CA ASP A 244 -3.22 -1.61 -4.67
C ASP A 244 -1.84 -2.03 -4.17
N ALA A 245 -1.56 -1.92 -2.87
CA ALA A 245 -0.26 -2.23 -2.32
C ALA A 245 0.04 -3.73 -2.35
N GLN A 246 -0.98 -4.58 -2.16
CA GLN A 246 -0.88 -6.03 -2.28
C GLN A 246 -0.64 -6.44 -3.73
N ALA A 247 -1.37 -5.85 -4.67
CA ALA A 247 -1.20 -6.05 -6.11
C ALA A 247 0.23 -5.71 -6.54
N ALA A 248 0.75 -4.56 -6.11
CA ALA A 248 2.12 -4.17 -6.38
C ALA A 248 3.15 -5.10 -5.71
N THR A 249 2.84 -5.67 -4.54
CA THR A 249 3.73 -6.65 -3.87
C THR A 249 3.78 -7.96 -4.65
N LEU A 250 2.63 -8.40 -5.17
CA LEU A 250 2.49 -9.59 -5.99
C LEU A 250 3.29 -9.48 -7.30
N THR A 251 3.12 -8.36 -8.01
CA THR A 251 3.83 -8.05 -9.26
C THR A 251 5.34 -8.09 -9.11
N GLU A 252 5.88 -7.68 -7.97
CA GLU A 252 7.31 -7.72 -7.66
C GLU A 252 7.82 -9.13 -7.31
N ASN A 253 7.04 -10.19 -7.57
CA ASN A 253 7.35 -11.59 -7.21
C ASN A 253 7.87 -11.71 -5.77
N CYS A 254 7.27 -10.92 -4.89
CA CYS A 254 7.52 -10.95 -3.47
C CYS A 254 6.51 -11.95 -2.91
N LEU A 255 6.79 -13.25 -3.09
CA LEU A 255 5.88 -14.37 -2.79
C LEU A 255 6.35 -15.22 -1.62
N SER A 256 7.65 -15.20 -1.31
CA SER A 256 8.24 -16.07 -0.31
C SER A 256 8.37 -15.39 1.06
N PRO A 257 8.26 -16.16 2.16
CA PRO A 257 8.61 -15.66 3.49
C PRO A 257 10.02 -15.06 3.50
N CYS A 258 10.24 -14.04 4.33
CA CYS A 258 11.51 -13.32 4.39
C CYS A 258 11.85 -12.52 3.11
N GLN A 259 10.86 -12.20 2.28
CA GLN A 259 10.99 -11.11 1.31
C GLN A 259 10.24 -9.88 1.82
N ALA A 260 10.72 -8.70 1.44
CA ALA A 260 10.08 -7.44 1.77
C ALA A 260 9.96 -6.57 0.52
N LYS A 261 8.87 -5.80 0.46
CA LYS A 261 8.62 -4.79 -0.56
C LYS A 261 8.49 -3.42 0.07
N LEU A 262 9.14 -2.42 -0.51
CA LEU A 262 9.15 -1.04 -0.06
C LEU A 262 8.62 -0.13 -1.16
N THR A 263 7.52 0.57 -0.88
CA THR A 263 6.98 1.61 -1.75
C THR A 263 7.50 2.95 -1.26
N LEU A 264 8.28 3.64 -2.10
CA LEU A 264 8.81 4.96 -1.82
C LEU A 264 8.02 6.01 -2.62
N GLY A 265 6.89 6.43 -2.06
CA GLY A 265 6.02 7.49 -2.59
C GLY A 265 6.08 8.73 -1.69
N THR A 266 4.94 9.40 -1.47
CA THR A 266 4.81 10.48 -0.48
C THR A 266 5.36 10.07 0.89
N GLY A 267 5.10 8.84 1.32
CA GLY A 267 5.75 8.18 2.45
C GLY A 267 6.38 6.84 2.08
N ILE A 268 6.86 6.13 3.09
CA ILE A 268 7.44 4.79 3.02
C ILE A 268 6.37 3.77 3.43
N PHE A 269 6.04 2.85 2.53
CA PHE A 269 5.19 1.70 2.85
C PHE A 269 5.99 0.41 2.75
N LEU A 270 6.17 -0.27 3.87
CA LEU A 270 6.91 -1.53 3.97
C LEU A 270 5.92 -2.69 4.11
N ASN A 271 5.98 -3.64 3.18
CA ASN A 271 5.27 -4.91 3.23
C ASN A 271 6.28 -6.02 3.47
N LEU A 272 6.24 -6.67 4.64
CA LEU A 272 7.04 -7.84 4.94
C LEU A 272 6.17 -9.10 4.85
N LEU A 273 6.61 -10.09 4.09
CA LEU A 273 5.89 -11.35 3.97
C LEU A 273 6.09 -12.24 5.19
N SER A 274 4.97 -12.66 5.80
CA SER A 274 4.97 -13.67 6.86
C SER A 274 4.55 -15.06 6.38
N GLY A 275 4.18 -15.21 5.11
CA GLY A 275 3.72 -16.48 4.53
C GLY A 275 2.31 -16.82 4.99
N SER A 276 2.06 -18.10 5.30
CA SER A 276 0.73 -18.61 5.67
C SER A 276 0.28 -18.27 7.10
N LYS A 277 1.12 -17.60 7.90
CA LYS A 277 0.85 -17.29 9.30
C LYS A 277 0.65 -15.78 9.51
N ALA A 278 -0.50 -15.43 10.09
CA ALA A 278 -0.76 -14.06 10.55
C ALA A 278 0.13 -13.71 11.75
N LEU A 279 0.84 -12.58 11.68
CA LEU A 279 1.71 -12.09 12.75
C LEU A 279 1.22 -10.75 13.30
N ALA A 280 1.05 -10.68 14.62
CA ALA A 280 0.71 -9.43 15.29
C ALA A 280 1.95 -8.63 15.68
N VAL A 281 1.99 -7.38 15.23
CA VAL A 281 3.10 -6.44 15.44
C VAL A 281 2.56 -5.18 16.14
N MET A 282 3.12 -4.88 17.30
CA MET A 282 3.01 -3.62 18.05
C MET A 282 3.56 -2.44 17.21
N ASN A 283 3.10 -1.23 17.52
CA ASN A 283 3.68 0.04 17.05
C ASN A 283 3.41 0.38 15.58
N GLY A 284 2.15 0.22 15.15
CA GLY A 284 1.65 0.83 13.90
C GLY A 284 1.77 -0.04 12.66
N PHE A 285 2.16 -1.30 12.82
CA PHE A 285 2.02 -2.33 11.80
C PHE A 285 0.69 -3.06 11.95
N TYR A 286 0.08 -3.48 10.85
CA TYR A 286 -1.18 -4.22 10.86
C TYR A 286 -1.00 -5.60 10.19
N PRO A 287 -1.54 -6.69 10.78
CA PRO A 287 -1.62 -7.97 10.09
C PRO A 287 -2.67 -7.86 8.99
N VAL A 288 -2.22 -7.76 7.75
CA VAL A 288 -3.09 -7.70 6.58
C VAL A 288 -2.98 -8.98 5.78
N ILE A 289 -4.02 -9.30 5.03
CA ILE A 289 -3.96 -10.39 4.06
C ILE A 289 -3.37 -9.79 2.78
N GLY A 290 -2.33 -10.45 2.27
CA GLY A 290 -1.73 -10.14 0.97
C GLY A 290 -2.67 -10.55 -0.15
N TRP A 291 -2.92 -11.84 -0.24
CA TRP A 291 -3.83 -12.43 -1.23
C TRP A 291 -4.22 -13.83 -0.79
N ALA A 292 -5.20 -14.38 -1.50
CA ALA A 292 -5.55 -15.79 -1.46
C ALA A 292 -6.09 -16.21 -2.82
N SER A 293 -6.02 -17.50 -3.09
CA SER A 293 -6.65 -18.13 -4.25
C SER A 293 -7.89 -18.91 -3.86
N GLY A 294 -8.86 -18.95 -4.78
CA GLY A 294 -9.98 -19.88 -4.77
C GLY A 294 -9.86 -20.91 -5.89
N HIS A 295 -10.90 -21.72 -6.07
CA HIS A 295 -10.98 -22.63 -7.22
C HIS A 295 -11.05 -21.84 -8.53
N PRO A 296 -10.27 -22.21 -9.57
CA PRO A 296 -10.29 -21.53 -10.87
C PRO A 296 -11.66 -21.57 -11.53
N TYR A 297 -11.98 -20.51 -12.28
CA TYR A 297 -13.26 -20.37 -13.01
C TYR A 297 -13.50 -21.50 -14.04
N PHE A 298 -12.51 -21.87 -14.86
CA PHE A 298 -12.68 -22.94 -15.85
C PHE A 298 -12.85 -24.34 -15.22
N ASP A 299 -12.29 -24.57 -14.04
CA ASP A 299 -12.54 -25.79 -13.28
C ASP A 299 -13.97 -25.82 -12.72
N CYS A 300 -14.52 -24.66 -12.39
CA CYS A 300 -15.91 -24.55 -11.95
C CYS A 300 -16.88 -24.80 -13.11
N ILE A 301 -16.57 -24.29 -14.32
CA ILE A 301 -17.39 -24.51 -15.52
C ILE A 301 -17.34 -25.98 -15.97
N SER A 302 -16.15 -26.58 -16.04
CA SER A 302 -15.99 -27.98 -16.49
C SER A 302 -16.70 -28.97 -15.56
N ASN A 303 -16.64 -28.75 -14.25
CA ASN A 303 -17.42 -29.54 -13.29
C ASN A 303 -18.93 -29.31 -13.43
N PHE A 304 -19.37 -28.08 -13.73
CA PHE A 304 -20.79 -27.78 -13.99
C PHE A 304 -21.32 -28.46 -15.26
N TYR A 305 -20.52 -28.53 -16.32
CA TYR A 305 -20.90 -29.25 -17.55
C TYR A 305 -20.89 -30.77 -17.38
N MET A 306 -20.11 -31.31 -16.45
CA MET A 306 -20.16 -32.72 -16.09
C MET A 306 -21.40 -33.05 -15.24
N ASP A 307 -21.75 -32.21 -14.26
CA ASP A 307 -22.94 -32.41 -13.39
C ASP A 307 -24.28 -32.11 -14.10
N SER A 308 -24.30 -31.25 -15.12
CA SER A 308 -25.51 -30.90 -15.89
C SER A 308 -25.97 -31.98 -16.89
N THR A 309 -25.27 -33.12 -16.95
CA THR A 309 -25.86 -34.36 -17.51
C THR A 309 -26.97 -34.94 -16.61
N SER A 310 -27.20 -34.36 -15.42
CA SER A 310 -28.38 -34.58 -14.59
C SER A 310 -29.23 -33.29 -14.46
N SER A 311 -30.22 -33.18 -15.35
CA SER A 311 -31.38 -32.26 -15.32
C SER A 311 -31.38 -31.08 -14.33
N SER A 312 -30.86 -29.91 -14.75
CA SER A 312 -31.45 -28.59 -14.49
C SER A 312 -30.67 -27.50 -15.22
N SER A 313 -31.37 -26.71 -16.03
CA SER A 313 -30.83 -25.62 -16.83
C SER A 313 -30.79 -24.32 -16.03
N GLU A 314 -29.72 -24.07 -15.27
CA GLU A 314 -29.42 -22.75 -14.73
C GLU A 314 -28.01 -22.30 -15.15
N SER A 315 -27.95 -21.17 -15.87
CA SER A 315 -26.70 -20.50 -16.27
C SER A 315 -25.92 -19.95 -15.06
N PRO A 316 -24.57 -19.92 -15.07
CA PRO A 316 -23.73 -19.51 -13.94
C PRO A 316 -23.70 -17.98 -13.77
N SER A 317 -24.84 -17.40 -13.43
CA SER A 317 -25.06 -15.94 -13.39
C SER A 317 -24.87 -15.30 -12.01
N SER A 318 -24.54 -16.08 -10.97
CA SER A 318 -24.36 -15.56 -9.62
C SER A 318 -23.26 -16.30 -8.83
N VAL A 319 -22.58 -15.56 -7.95
CA VAL A 319 -21.70 -16.12 -6.93
C VAL A 319 -22.56 -16.99 -5.99
N PRO A 320 -22.15 -18.24 -5.65
CA PRO A 320 -22.89 -19.08 -4.72
C PRO A 320 -23.23 -18.32 -3.43
N SER A 321 -24.49 -18.44 -3.00
CA SER A 321 -25.04 -17.69 -1.88
C SER A 321 -24.19 -17.76 -0.61
N THR A 322 -24.25 -16.67 0.18
CA THR A 322 -23.39 -16.23 1.29
C THR A 322 -23.24 -17.17 2.51
N SER A 323 -23.52 -18.47 2.39
CA SER A 323 -23.53 -19.42 3.52
C SER A 323 -22.42 -20.48 3.51
N ARG A 324 -21.73 -20.72 2.38
CA ARG A 324 -20.57 -21.64 2.33
C ARG A 324 -19.27 -20.87 2.55
N SER A 325 -18.49 -21.27 3.56
CA SER A 325 -17.13 -20.76 3.74
C SER A 325 -16.27 -21.15 2.54
N VAL A 326 -15.94 -20.18 1.69
CA VAL A 326 -15.04 -20.40 0.54
C VAL A 326 -13.66 -20.77 1.07
N HIS A 327 -13.10 -21.88 0.58
CA HIS A 327 -11.76 -22.31 0.93
C HIS A 327 -10.73 -21.31 0.37
N LEU A 328 -9.82 -20.85 1.23
CA LEU A 328 -8.72 -19.96 0.86
C LEU A 328 -7.46 -20.80 0.68
N SER A 329 -7.08 -21.09 -0.57
CA SER A 329 -5.76 -21.64 -0.91
C SER A 329 -4.74 -20.52 -1.07
N ASP A 330 -3.44 -20.84 -1.04
CA ASP A 330 -2.32 -19.90 -1.22
C ASP A 330 -2.41 -18.61 -0.38
N LEU A 331 -3.02 -18.72 0.80
CA LEU A 331 -3.25 -17.61 1.70
C LEU A 331 -1.91 -17.05 2.19
N THR A 332 -1.64 -15.80 1.83
CA THR A 332 -0.41 -15.09 2.20
C THR A 332 -0.74 -13.90 3.07
N TYR A 333 -0.06 -13.79 4.21
CA TYR A 333 -0.14 -12.66 5.12
C TYR A 333 1.05 -11.71 4.95
N LEU A 334 0.77 -10.43 5.16
CA LEU A 334 1.76 -9.37 5.17
C LEU A 334 1.73 -8.65 6.51
N VAL A 335 2.91 -8.18 6.90
CA VAL A 335 3.09 -7.19 7.96
C VAL A 335 3.34 -5.86 7.27
N GLU A 336 2.32 -5.00 7.26
CA GLU A 336 2.37 -3.69 6.61
C GLU A 336 2.74 -2.61 7.62
N GLY A 337 3.73 -1.78 7.29
CA GLY A 337 4.14 -0.62 8.07
C GLY A 337 4.18 0.63 7.21
N PHE A 338 3.91 1.78 7.85
CA PHE A 338 3.93 3.08 7.19
C PHE A 338 4.80 4.08 7.94
N TYR A 339 5.57 4.86 7.19
CA TYR A 339 6.28 6.03 7.67
C TYR A 339 5.96 7.23 6.76
N PRO A 340 5.54 8.39 7.29
CA PRO A 340 5.02 9.48 6.47
C PRO A 340 6.06 10.25 5.67
N HIS A 341 7.36 10.01 5.91
CA HIS A 341 8.44 10.85 5.41
C HIS A 341 9.30 10.12 4.38
N ALA A 342 9.04 10.41 3.11
CA ALA A 342 9.92 10.09 1.98
C ALA A 342 9.76 11.15 0.89
N GLY A 343 8.73 11.03 0.05
CA GLY A 343 8.40 12.00 -1.00
C GLY A 343 8.09 13.38 -0.42
N THR A 344 7.43 13.45 0.74
CA THR A 344 7.21 14.74 1.43
C THR A 344 8.49 15.51 1.73
N LEU A 345 9.61 14.81 2.00
CA LEU A 345 10.91 15.45 2.20
C LEU A 345 11.50 15.94 0.88
N ILE A 346 11.31 15.20 -0.20
CA ILE A 346 11.73 15.58 -1.55
C ILE A 346 10.93 16.80 -2.03
N ASP A 347 9.61 16.76 -1.93
CA ASP A 347 8.70 17.86 -2.29
C ASP A 347 9.07 19.13 -1.53
N TRP A 348 9.37 19.00 -0.24
CA TRP A 348 9.79 20.13 0.57
C TRP A 348 11.17 20.66 0.17
N LEU A 349 12.17 19.79 -0.09
CA LEU A 349 13.48 20.23 -0.58
C LEU A 349 13.37 21.00 -1.90
N GLN A 350 12.44 20.59 -2.78
CA GLN A 350 12.13 21.32 -4.01
C GLN A 350 11.49 22.68 -3.71
N SER A 351 10.55 22.75 -2.75
CA SER A 351 9.92 24.01 -2.35
C SER A 351 10.91 25.02 -1.73
N GLU A 352 11.97 24.52 -1.08
CA GLU A 352 13.08 25.32 -0.54
C GLU A 352 14.16 25.65 -1.59
N ASN A 353 13.91 25.35 -2.87
CA ASN A 353 14.85 25.57 -3.98
C ASN A 353 16.24 24.94 -3.72
N ILE A 354 16.27 23.75 -3.11
CA ILE A 354 17.51 22.98 -2.95
C ILE A 354 17.88 22.30 -4.27
N PHE A 355 16.90 21.76 -4.99
CA PHE A 355 17.02 21.22 -6.35
C PHE A 355 15.68 21.33 -7.08
N CYS A 356 15.68 21.28 -8.40
CA CYS A 356 14.48 21.29 -9.24
C CYS A 356 14.13 19.90 -9.78
N THR A 357 15.13 19.09 -10.15
CA THR A 357 14.90 17.79 -10.81
C THR A 357 15.56 16.63 -10.06
N TYR A 358 15.06 15.40 -10.26
CA TYR A 358 15.70 14.19 -9.72
C TYR A 358 17.12 13.98 -10.28
N SER A 359 17.39 14.40 -11.52
CA SER A 359 18.73 14.31 -12.10
C SER A 359 19.71 15.21 -11.37
N GLU A 360 19.29 16.44 -11.05
CA GLU A 360 20.08 17.38 -10.27
C GLU A 360 20.31 16.87 -8.85
N LEU A 361 19.28 16.31 -8.20
CA LEU A 361 19.42 15.68 -6.89
C LEU A 361 20.48 14.55 -6.91
N GLU A 362 20.43 13.65 -7.88
CA GLU A 362 21.44 12.59 -8.02
C GLU A 362 22.85 13.16 -8.18
N GLU A 363 23.03 14.15 -9.05
CA GLU A 363 24.33 14.79 -9.28
C GLU A 363 24.86 15.46 -8.01
N MET A 364 24.00 16.20 -7.29
CA MET A 364 24.35 16.82 -6.01
C MET A 364 24.82 15.78 -4.98
N LEU A 365 24.13 14.64 -4.88
CA LEU A 365 24.48 13.59 -3.91
C LEU A 365 25.82 12.93 -4.24
N TYR A 366 26.06 12.58 -5.51
CA TYR A 366 27.34 12.00 -5.95
C TYR A 366 28.50 13.00 -5.85
N ASN A 367 28.28 14.28 -6.19
CA ASN A 367 29.28 15.33 -5.98
C ASN A 367 29.58 15.53 -4.49
N GLY A 368 28.56 15.43 -3.63
CA GLY A 368 28.74 15.47 -2.18
C GLY A 368 29.65 14.36 -1.65
N ASP A 369 29.52 13.13 -2.18
CA ASP A 369 30.41 12.03 -1.81
C ASP A 369 31.86 12.30 -2.26
N ARG A 370 32.07 12.84 -3.49
CA ARG A 370 33.40 13.24 -3.99
C ARG A 370 34.06 14.33 -3.16
N LEU A 371 33.26 15.22 -2.57
CA LEU A 371 33.73 16.30 -1.70
C LEU A 371 33.93 15.88 -0.23
N GLY A 372 33.77 14.59 0.09
CA GLY A 372 33.96 14.09 1.46
C GLY A 372 32.85 14.52 2.43
N LEU A 373 31.65 14.86 1.93
CA LEU A 373 30.54 15.26 2.80
C LEU A 373 30.05 14.12 3.71
N ASP A 374 30.28 12.86 3.34
CA ASP A 374 30.02 11.69 4.19
C ASP A 374 30.89 11.71 5.47
N GLU A 375 32.19 11.96 5.29
CA GLU A 375 33.16 12.07 6.37
C GLU A 375 32.87 13.30 7.24
N LYS A 376 32.58 14.44 6.60
CA LYS A 376 32.18 15.67 7.31
C LYS A 376 30.95 15.44 8.18
N ALA A 377 29.87 14.92 7.60
CA ALA A 377 28.63 14.65 8.33
C ALA A 377 28.84 13.63 9.47
N THR A 378 29.78 12.69 9.29
CA THR A 378 30.18 11.70 10.31
C THR A 378 30.96 12.32 11.45
N ARG A 379 32.02 13.07 11.14
CA ARG A 379 32.86 13.74 12.13
C ARG A 379 32.06 14.76 12.96
N GLU A 380 31.16 15.49 12.32
CA GLU A 380 30.38 16.58 12.93
C GLU A 380 29.02 16.12 13.47
N ASN A 381 28.69 14.81 13.37
CA ASN A 381 27.41 14.23 13.82
C ASN A 381 26.19 15.00 13.30
N ILE A 382 26.18 15.26 11.99
CA ILE A 382 25.12 16.02 11.33
C ILE A 382 24.01 15.06 10.91
N PHE A 383 22.78 15.35 11.34
CA PHE A 383 21.62 14.49 11.08
C PHE A 383 20.36 15.32 10.83
N TYR A 384 19.49 14.78 9.98
CA TYR A 384 18.07 15.10 9.98
C TYR A 384 17.28 14.00 10.69
N ILE A 385 16.48 14.38 11.68
CA ILE A 385 15.60 13.48 12.44
C ILE A 385 14.14 13.77 12.06
N PRO A 386 13.55 13.01 11.13
CA PRO A 386 12.12 13.10 10.83
C PRO A 386 11.27 12.56 12.00
N LEU A 387 10.21 13.28 12.34
CA LEU A 387 9.26 12.99 13.41
C LEU A 387 7.82 12.96 12.88
N ILE A 388 6.93 12.22 13.54
CA ILE A 388 5.51 12.22 13.14
C ILE A 388 4.85 13.52 13.66
N ARG A 389 4.01 14.23 12.88
CA ARG A 389 3.39 15.53 13.25
C ARG A 389 2.84 15.62 14.68
N ASN A 390 2.18 14.56 15.17
CA ASN A 390 1.58 14.52 16.50
C ASN A 390 2.61 14.49 17.66
N THR A 391 3.90 14.36 17.36
CA THR A 391 5.00 14.41 18.35
C THR A 391 5.60 15.80 18.50
N LEU A 392 5.44 16.70 17.53
CA LEU A 392 6.05 18.04 17.53
C LEU A 392 5.26 19.06 18.39
N LYS A 393 3.91 19.00 18.37
CA LYS A 393 3.05 19.98 19.07
C LYS A 393 3.18 19.97 20.62
N HIS A 394 3.77 18.93 21.22
CA HIS A 394 3.88 18.81 22.69
C HIS A 394 5.24 19.22 23.28
N HIS A 395 6.23 19.55 22.45
CA HIS A 395 7.62 19.77 22.91
C HIS A 395 8.17 21.16 22.61
N GLN A 396 7.29 22.13 22.32
CA GLN A 396 7.70 23.53 22.19
C GLN A 396 8.27 24.12 23.51
N ASN A 397 8.07 23.50 24.68
CA ASN A 397 8.32 24.13 25.98
C ASN A 397 9.34 23.45 26.96
N THR A 398 10.00 22.31 26.66
CA THR A 398 10.69 21.51 27.72
C THR A 398 12.15 21.07 27.47
N LEU A 399 12.91 21.74 26.59
CA LEU A 399 14.26 21.32 26.20
C LEU A 399 15.41 22.05 26.94
N ILE A 400 15.49 22.00 28.27
CA ILE A 400 16.52 22.75 29.03
C ILE A 400 17.75 21.94 29.49
N ASP A 401 17.70 20.61 29.69
CA ASP A 401 18.85 19.92 30.33
C ASP A 401 19.52 18.78 29.53
N ARG A 402 20.85 18.97 29.28
CA ARG A 402 21.95 18.05 28.87
C ARG A 402 22.29 17.82 27.37
N PRO A 403 23.50 17.26 27.06
CA PRO A 403 24.73 17.92 26.61
C PRO A 403 24.95 17.80 25.09
N LEU A 404 23.88 17.64 24.30
CA LEU A 404 23.93 17.85 22.85
C LEU A 404 23.49 19.29 22.66
N LYS A 405 24.39 20.17 22.21
CA LYS A 405 24.05 21.55 21.85
C LYS A 405 23.02 21.52 20.70
N LEU A 406 21.75 21.35 21.03
CA LEU A 406 20.60 21.62 20.18
C LEU A 406 20.60 23.13 19.97
N ASN A 407 21.21 23.57 18.86
CA ASN A 407 21.34 24.98 18.58
C ASN A 407 19.95 25.52 18.20
N ARG A 408 19.46 26.50 18.98
CA ARG A 408 18.07 27.02 18.97
C ARG A 408 17.64 27.70 17.67
N ASN A 409 18.57 28.01 16.76
CA ASN A 409 18.26 28.70 15.50
C ASN A 409 17.88 27.72 14.38
N SER A 410 17.30 26.58 14.77
CA SER A 410 17.11 25.37 14.00
C SER A 410 16.23 25.59 12.78
N PHE A 411 16.79 25.30 11.61
CA PHE A 411 16.03 24.98 10.42
C PHE A 411 15.20 23.72 10.70
N TYR A 412 13.90 23.92 10.81
CA TYR A 412 12.92 22.85 10.94
C TYR A 412 12.58 22.39 9.52
N GLY A 413 13.02 21.18 9.14
CA GLY A 413 12.39 20.49 8.03
C GLY A 413 10.89 20.30 8.29
N PRO A 414 10.09 19.91 7.30
CA PRO A 414 8.63 20.07 7.32
C PRO A 414 7.98 19.36 8.51
N ASP A 415 8.61 18.29 9.01
CA ASP A 415 8.17 17.52 10.17
C ASP A 415 9.36 16.90 10.95
N GLY A 416 10.43 17.66 11.21
CA GLY A 416 11.62 17.13 11.90
C GLY A 416 12.59 18.19 12.37
N PHE A 417 13.79 17.77 12.79
CA PHE A 417 14.82 18.69 13.26
C PHE A 417 16.22 18.32 12.75
N LEU A 418 17.04 19.35 12.51
CA LEU A 418 18.44 19.23 12.14
C LEU A 418 19.35 19.35 13.36
N ILE A 419 20.39 18.52 13.40
CA ILE A 419 21.39 18.47 14.47
C ILE A 419 22.78 18.59 13.85
N GLY A 420 23.71 19.21 14.57
CA GLY A 420 25.13 19.23 14.21
C GLY A 420 25.53 20.31 13.22
N LEU A 421 24.58 21.12 12.72
CA LEU A 421 24.89 22.26 11.86
C LEU A 421 25.29 23.50 12.67
N ASP A 422 26.35 24.15 12.20
CA ASP A 422 26.72 25.49 12.61
C ASP A 422 25.91 26.53 11.80
N TYR A 423 24.84 27.02 12.40
CA TYR A 423 23.95 28.02 11.80
C TYR A 423 24.55 29.43 11.72
N SER A 424 25.78 29.65 12.23
CA SER A 424 26.47 30.92 12.06
C SER A 424 27.06 31.09 10.65
N LYS A 425 27.07 30.03 9.83
CA LYS A 425 27.58 29.99 8.47
C LYS A 425 26.47 29.70 7.47
N SER A 426 26.69 30.05 6.20
CA SER A 426 25.80 29.65 5.11
C SER A 426 25.69 28.12 5.07
N VAL A 427 24.48 27.61 5.15
CA VAL A 427 24.21 26.17 5.12
C VAL A 427 24.44 25.65 3.70
N ASP A 428 25.33 24.66 3.57
CA ASP A 428 25.62 24.01 2.30
C ASP A 428 24.42 23.18 1.81
N LYS A 429 23.87 23.55 0.65
CA LYS A 429 22.73 22.88 0.03
C LYS A 429 23.00 21.40 -0.25
N LEU A 430 24.23 21.03 -0.64
CA LEU A 430 24.58 19.62 -0.89
C LEU A 430 24.51 18.81 0.40
N LEU A 431 25.04 19.37 1.49
CA LEU A 431 24.99 18.72 2.80
C LEU A 431 23.55 18.54 3.29
N VAL A 432 22.68 19.55 3.07
CA VAL A 432 21.24 19.47 3.41
C VAL A 432 20.55 18.38 2.59
N ALA A 433 20.70 18.38 1.26
CA ALA A 433 20.13 17.33 0.42
C ALA A 433 20.59 15.94 0.90
N ARG A 434 21.90 15.78 1.14
CA ARG A 434 22.50 14.52 1.62
C ARG A 434 21.85 14.02 2.92
N ILE A 435 21.77 14.84 3.98
CA ILE A 435 21.28 14.37 5.29
C ILE A 435 19.77 14.11 5.30
N PHE A 436 19.00 14.81 4.46
CA PHE A 436 17.57 14.53 4.31
C PHE A 436 17.34 13.20 3.58
N ILE A 437 18.04 12.95 2.47
CA ILE A 437 17.93 11.68 1.73
C ILE A 437 18.50 10.51 2.57
N GLU A 438 19.60 10.70 3.29
CA GLU A 438 20.14 9.71 4.25
C GLU A 438 19.11 9.34 5.33
N SER A 439 18.32 10.31 5.79
CA SER A 439 17.27 10.05 6.80
C SER A 439 16.21 9.07 6.29
N ILE A 440 15.91 9.04 4.99
CA ILE A 440 14.98 8.08 4.38
C ILE A 440 15.55 6.66 4.53
N ALA A 441 16.85 6.47 4.29
CA ALA A 441 17.52 5.19 4.48
C ALA A 441 17.49 4.73 5.96
N PHE A 442 17.71 5.65 6.90
CA PHE A 442 17.60 5.36 8.32
C PHE A 442 16.17 5.05 8.77
N CYS A 443 15.16 5.72 8.22
CA CYS A 443 13.75 5.40 8.44
C CYS A 443 13.40 3.99 7.95
N THR A 444 13.84 3.61 6.74
CA THR A 444 13.66 2.25 6.21
C THR A 444 14.29 1.21 7.13
N LYS A 445 15.55 1.43 7.56
CA LYS A 445 16.21 0.54 8.50
C LYS A 445 15.48 0.45 9.83
N PHE A 446 15.03 1.57 10.38
CA PHE A 446 14.27 1.62 11.62
C PHE A 446 12.97 0.81 11.52
N MET A 447 12.25 0.91 10.40
CA MET A 447 11.05 0.10 10.17
C MET A 447 11.37 -1.40 10.15
N LEU A 448 12.42 -1.79 9.43
CA LEU A 448 12.86 -3.19 9.35
C LEU A 448 13.32 -3.75 10.69
N GLU A 449 14.11 -3.00 11.47
CA GLU A 449 14.54 -3.43 12.81
C GLU A 449 13.36 -3.60 13.77
N ASN A 450 12.41 -2.67 13.75
CA ASN A 450 11.20 -2.79 14.57
C ASN A 450 10.33 -3.97 14.15
N CYS A 451 10.25 -4.24 12.84
CA CYS A 451 9.53 -5.39 12.34
C CYS A 451 10.23 -6.70 12.76
N ARG A 452 11.55 -6.79 12.59
CA ARG A 452 12.38 -7.95 12.99
C ARG A 452 12.26 -8.24 14.49
N LYS A 453 12.33 -7.22 15.36
CA LYS A 453 12.20 -7.38 16.82
C LYS A 453 10.90 -8.06 17.22
N GLN A 454 9.85 -7.96 16.39
CA GLN A 454 8.51 -8.39 16.75
C GLN A 454 8.04 -9.65 16.01
N THR A 455 8.49 -9.83 14.77
CA THR A 455 8.15 -10.97 13.92
C THR A 455 9.23 -12.06 13.93
N ARG A 456 10.46 -11.70 14.30
CA ARG A 456 11.69 -12.49 14.10
C ARG A 456 12.01 -12.78 12.63
N ILE A 457 11.29 -12.18 11.69
CA ILE A 457 11.55 -12.29 10.25
C ILE A 457 12.60 -11.24 9.89
N SER A 458 13.64 -11.68 9.19
CA SER A 458 14.67 -10.81 8.61
C SER A 458 14.63 -11.00 7.10
N PRO A 459 14.31 -9.95 6.31
CA PRO A 459 14.26 -10.14 4.88
C PRO A 459 15.65 -10.41 4.31
N SER A 460 15.73 -11.30 3.31
CA SER A 460 16.97 -11.58 2.56
C SER A 460 17.18 -10.60 1.40
N ILE A 461 16.10 -9.98 0.92
CA ILE A 461 16.09 -9.00 -0.17
C ILE A 461 14.97 -7.98 0.06
N LEU A 462 15.20 -6.74 -0.38
CA LEU A 462 14.21 -5.67 -0.35
C LEU A 462 13.89 -5.20 -1.77
N TYR A 463 12.68 -5.48 -2.25
CA TYR A 463 12.17 -4.95 -3.51
C TYR A 463 11.71 -3.51 -3.32
N VAL A 464 12.02 -2.63 -4.25
CA VAL A 464 11.72 -1.19 -4.15
C VAL A 464 10.99 -0.69 -5.38
N ASN A 465 9.94 0.11 -5.17
CA ASN A 465 9.26 0.84 -6.24
C ASN A 465 8.80 2.23 -5.77
N GLY A 466 8.21 3.01 -6.68
CA GLY A 466 7.70 4.36 -6.42
C GLY A 466 8.64 5.49 -6.90
N ASN A 467 8.12 6.72 -6.91
CA ASN A 467 8.80 7.88 -7.48
C ASN A 467 10.14 8.20 -6.82
N VAL A 468 10.25 8.01 -5.51
CA VAL A 468 11.49 8.28 -4.77
C VAL A 468 12.54 7.18 -5.01
N ALA A 469 12.12 5.98 -5.40
CA ALA A 469 13.02 4.89 -5.78
C ALA A 469 13.79 5.16 -7.10
N ARG A 470 13.57 6.31 -7.76
CA ARG A 470 14.37 6.76 -8.92
C ARG A 470 15.82 7.06 -8.55
N SER A 471 16.07 7.49 -7.32
CA SER A 471 17.41 7.82 -6.83
C SER A 471 18.28 6.57 -6.63
N ASN A 472 19.29 6.37 -7.47
CA ASN A 472 20.21 5.23 -7.34
C ASN A 472 21.08 5.38 -6.08
N TRP A 473 21.48 6.62 -5.78
CA TRP A 473 22.22 6.96 -4.57
C TRP A 473 21.46 6.54 -3.32
N LEU A 474 20.16 6.87 -3.23
CA LEU A 474 19.32 6.49 -2.10
C LEU A 474 19.18 4.97 -1.99
N LEU A 475 18.96 4.25 -3.09
CA LEU A 475 18.81 2.80 -3.07
C LEU A 475 20.10 2.09 -2.62
N GLN A 476 21.27 2.57 -3.07
CA GLN A 476 22.56 2.10 -2.59
C GLN A 476 22.75 2.39 -1.09
N ARG A 477 22.40 3.62 -0.65
CA ARG A 477 22.46 4.02 0.76
C ARG A 477 21.54 3.17 1.64
N ILE A 478 20.33 2.85 1.16
CA ILE A 478 19.40 1.92 1.83
C ILE A 478 20.08 0.55 1.97
N SER A 479 20.61 -0.03 0.88
CA SER A 479 21.27 -1.34 0.89
C SER A 479 22.43 -1.39 1.89
N ASN A 480 23.29 -0.36 1.90
CA ASN A 480 24.40 -0.27 2.84
C ASN A 480 23.92 -0.16 4.30
N ALA A 481 22.86 0.61 4.56
CA ALA A 481 22.31 0.78 5.89
C ALA A 481 21.72 -0.53 6.44
N ILE A 482 20.89 -1.23 5.63
CA ILE A 482 20.18 -2.44 6.04
C ILE A 482 21.07 -3.69 5.96
N GLY A 483 22.10 -3.69 5.11
CA GLY A 483 23.04 -4.79 4.92
C GLY A 483 22.47 -5.97 4.13
N ILE A 484 21.46 -5.76 3.28
CA ILE A 484 20.89 -6.76 2.37
C ILE A 484 20.73 -6.14 0.97
N PRO A 485 20.64 -6.97 -0.09
CA PRO A 485 20.38 -6.49 -1.44
C PRO A 485 19.06 -5.71 -1.55
N VAL A 486 19.10 -4.63 -2.32
CA VAL A 486 17.93 -3.84 -2.71
C VAL A 486 17.74 -3.95 -4.21
N GLU A 487 16.52 -4.19 -4.67
CA GLU A 487 16.25 -4.45 -6.10
C GLU A 487 15.08 -3.61 -6.61
N ARG A 488 15.35 -2.79 -7.63
CA ARG A 488 14.36 -2.03 -8.39
C ARG A 488 14.12 -2.76 -9.70
N ARG A 489 12.88 -3.17 -9.99
CA ARG A 489 12.58 -3.99 -11.18
C ARG A 489 12.05 -3.23 -12.39
N GLY A 490 11.89 -1.91 -12.29
CA GLY A 490 11.52 -1.08 -13.43
C GLY A 490 10.07 -1.28 -13.93
N LEU A 491 9.22 -1.90 -13.11
CA LEU A 491 7.83 -2.21 -13.46
C LEU A 491 6.95 -0.96 -13.38
N GLU A 492 6.54 -0.47 -14.55
CA GLU A 492 5.44 0.50 -14.65
C GLU A 492 4.11 -0.18 -14.30
N GLU A 493 3.17 0.56 -13.72
CA GLU A 493 1.82 0.08 -13.44
C GLU A 493 1.72 -1.22 -12.61
N CYS A 494 2.58 -1.35 -11.58
CA CYS A 494 2.67 -2.53 -10.72
C CYS A 494 1.32 -3.01 -10.17
N SER A 495 0.41 -2.10 -9.83
CA SER A 495 -0.91 -2.44 -9.29
C SER A 495 -1.84 -3.03 -10.35
N CYS A 496 -1.85 -2.46 -11.57
CA CYS A 496 -2.64 -2.96 -12.70
C CYS A 496 -2.15 -4.34 -13.13
N MET A 497 -0.84 -4.52 -13.23
CA MET A 497 -0.23 -5.82 -13.51
C MET A 497 -0.59 -6.86 -12.44
N GLY A 498 -0.63 -6.45 -11.17
CA GLY A 498 -1.00 -7.32 -10.06
C GLY A 498 -2.46 -7.76 -10.15
N ALA A 499 -3.36 -6.84 -10.53
CA ALA A 499 -4.75 -7.17 -10.80
C ALA A 499 -4.89 -8.16 -11.98
N ALA A 500 -4.12 -7.97 -13.06
CA ALA A 500 -4.12 -8.86 -14.22
C ALA A 500 -3.60 -10.26 -13.87
N ILE A 501 -2.54 -10.36 -13.05
CA ILE A 501 -2.04 -11.64 -12.50
C ILE A 501 -3.14 -12.34 -11.70
N VAL A 502 -3.81 -11.60 -10.80
CA VAL A 502 -4.86 -12.16 -9.94
C VAL A 502 -6.04 -12.66 -10.77
N ALA A 503 -6.49 -11.87 -11.74
CA ALA A 503 -7.57 -12.25 -12.65
C ALA A 503 -7.18 -13.43 -13.52
N GLY A 504 -5.96 -13.46 -14.04
CA GLY A 504 -5.44 -14.55 -14.84
C GLY A 504 -5.42 -15.88 -14.11
N VAL A 505 -4.98 -15.89 -12.85
CA VAL A 505 -5.04 -17.08 -11.99
C VAL A 505 -6.49 -17.46 -11.68
N GLY A 506 -7.34 -16.47 -11.36
CA GLY A 506 -8.77 -16.72 -11.10
C GLY A 506 -9.51 -17.26 -12.32
N ALA A 507 -9.07 -16.87 -13.52
CA ALA A 507 -9.56 -17.37 -14.79
C ALA A 507 -8.88 -18.67 -15.22
N GLY A 508 -7.88 -19.20 -14.50
CA GLY A 508 -7.18 -20.43 -14.89
C GLY A 508 -6.20 -20.28 -16.06
N LEU A 509 -5.85 -19.06 -16.46
CA LEU A 509 -4.82 -18.78 -17.49
C LEU A 509 -3.40 -19.11 -16.99
N TRP A 510 -3.21 -19.04 -15.67
CA TRP A 510 -2.03 -19.52 -14.98
C TRP A 510 -2.43 -20.42 -13.82
N PRO A 511 -1.64 -21.47 -13.52
CA PRO A 511 -1.97 -22.42 -12.45
C PRO A 511 -1.76 -21.85 -11.04
N SER A 512 -0.94 -20.81 -10.90
CA SER A 512 -0.64 -20.18 -9.60
C SER A 512 -0.09 -18.76 -9.77
N PHE A 513 -0.12 -17.98 -8.68
CA PHE A 513 0.53 -16.67 -8.65
C PHE A 513 2.04 -16.75 -8.92
N SER A 514 2.70 -17.82 -8.47
CA SER A 514 4.12 -18.05 -8.74
C SER A 514 4.37 -18.21 -10.23
N ALA A 515 3.58 -19.02 -10.93
CA ALA A 515 3.74 -19.22 -12.37
C ALA A 515 3.49 -17.93 -13.17
N ALA A 516 2.47 -17.16 -12.79
CA ALA A 516 2.14 -15.89 -13.45
C ALA A 516 3.24 -14.83 -13.25
N THR A 517 3.70 -14.64 -12.02
CA THR A 517 4.76 -13.67 -11.71
C THR A 517 6.09 -14.08 -12.34
N GLU A 518 6.46 -15.36 -12.32
CA GLU A 518 7.69 -15.84 -12.93
C GLU A 518 7.71 -15.60 -14.46
N ALA A 519 6.57 -15.75 -15.14
CA ALA A 519 6.44 -15.41 -16.56
C ALA A 519 6.70 -13.92 -16.83
N VAL A 520 6.15 -13.03 -15.99
CA VAL A 520 6.39 -11.57 -16.07
C VAL A 520 7.88 -11.28 -15.90
N HIS A 521 8.52 -11.80 -14.86
CA HIS A 521 9.93 -11.50 -14.58
C HIS A 521 10.88 -12.09 -15.61
N LYS A 522 10.59 -13.27 -16.17
CA LYS A 522 11.36 -13.83 -17.29
C LYS A 522 11.33 -12.92 -18.51
N ARG A 523 10.16 -12.38 -18.87
CA ARG A 523 10.02 -11.40 -19.95
C ARG A 523 10.85 -10.14 -19.66
N LEU A 524 10.67 -9.53 -18.48
CA LEU A 524 11.38 -8.30 -18.13
C LEU A 524 12.90 -8.47 -18.12
N GLN A 525 13.39 -9.62 -17.65
CA GLN A 525 14.82 -9.93 -17.70
C GLN A 525 15.31 -10.06 -19.14
N SER A 526 14.54 -10.72 -20.02
CA SER A 526 14.90 -10.81 -21.44
C SER A 526 14.93 -9.44 -22.14
N GLU A 527 13.96 -8.57 -21.84
CA GLU A 527 13.91 -7.20 -22.36
C GLU A 527 15.09 -6.36 -21.84
N ALA A 528 15.39 -6.45 -20.54
CA ALA A 528 16.51 -5.75 -19.93
C ALA A 528 17.87 -6.19 -20.51
N ASN A 529 18.05 -7.49 -20.74
CA ASN A 529 19.28 -8.05 -21.34
C ASN A 529 19.43 -7.71 -22.83
N SER A 530 18.34 -7.33 -23.52
CA SER A 530 18.35 -6.92 -24.92
C SER A 530 18.75 -5.46 -25.13
N LEU A 531 18.76 -4.65 -24.06
CA LEU A 531 19.26 -3.28 -24.10
C LEU A 531 20.80 -3.29 -24.05
N PRO A 532 21.49 -2.46 -24.86
CA PRO A 532 22.94 -2.40 -24.84
C PRO A 532 23.43 -2.09 -23.42
N SER A 533 24.42 -2.85 -22.94
CA SER A 533 25.06 -2.64 -21.64
C SER A 533 25.65 -1.22 -21.60
N VAL A 534 24.96 -0.30 -20.95
CA VAL A 534 25.51 1.03 -20.67
C VAL A 534 26.52 0.86 -19.54
N ASP A 535 27.80 0.93 -19.87
CA ASP A 535 28.89 0.92 -18.91
C ASP A 535 28.93 2.29 -18.20
N ILE A 536 28.20 2.40 -17.07
CA ILE A 536 28.00 3.67 -16.35
C ILE A 536 29.31 4.18 -15.70
N ASN A 537 30.31 3.32 -15.54
CA ASN A 537 31.63 3.75 -15.06
C ASN A 537 32.39 4.60 -16.09
N ASN A 538 31.91 4.66 -17.35
CA ASN A 538 32.59 5.36 -18.45
C ASN A 538 31.67 6.28 -19.27
N THR A 539 30.45 6.58 -18.81
CA THR A 539 29.57 7.53 -19.50
C THR A 539 29.92 8.97 -19.13
N ASP A 540 30.47 9.70 -20.09
CA ASP A 540 30.48 11.16 -20.11
C ASP A 540 29.09 11.70 -19.80
N LEU A 541 28.98 12.45 -18.70
CA LEU A 541 27.76 13.08 -18.16
C LEU A 541 27.12 14.14 -19.08
N ASN A 542 27.71 14.38 -20.25
CA ASN A 542 27.37 15.47 -21.17
C ASN A 542 26.39 15.13 -22.30
N ASN A 543 25.98 13.85 -22.47
CA ASN A 543 25.08 13.50 -23.56
C ASN A 543 23.60 13.54 -23.13
N ASN A 544 22.92 14.66 -23.42
CA ASN A 544 21.56 14.98 -22.94
C ASN A 544 20.45 14.04 -23.46
N ASN A 545 20.68 13.24 -24.51
CA ASN A 545 19.63 12.40 -25.11
C ASN A 545 19.45 11.01 -24.45
N ASN A 546 20.39 10.57 -23.59
CA ASN A 546 20.30 9.28 -22.87
C ASN A 546 19.85 9.41 -21.40
N LYS A 547 19.47 10.61 -20.93
CA LYS A 547 19.01 10.85 -19.55
C LYS A 547 17.56 10.39 -19.27
N LEU A 548 16.80 10.00 -20.29
CA LEU A 548 15.44 9.49 -20.14
C LEU A 548 15.46 7.96 -19.96
N ASN A 549 14.92 7.46 -18.84
CA ASN A 549 14.56 6.06 -18.54
C ASN A 549 15.48 5.19 -17.67
N SER A 550 16.57 5.70 -17.06
CA SER A 550 17.43 4.88 -16.17
C SER A 550 16.72 4.28 -14.94
N HIS A 551 15.59 4.87 -14.52
CA HIS A 551 14.73 4.38 -13.44
C HIS A 551 13.72 3.31 -13.87
N LYS A 552 13.51 3.15 -15.18
CA LYS A 552 12.73 2.05 -15.78
C LYS A 552 13.57 0.77 -15.93
N LEU A 553 14.86 0.84 -15.64
CA LEU A 553 15.76 -0.30 -15.73
C LEU A 553 15.76 -1.10 -14.44
N TYR A 554 15.75 -2.42 -14.62
CA TYR A 554 16.11 -3.37 -13.58
C TYR A 554 17.49 -3.01 -13.01
N ARG A 555 17.59 -2.85 -11.69
CA ARG A 555 18.86 -2.62 -11.01
C ARG A 555 18.87 -3.25 -9.63
N ARG A 556 19.94 -3.97 -9.33
CA ARG A 556 20.21 -4.56 -8.02
C ARG A 556 21.39 -3.83 -7.37
N PHE A 557 21.18 -3.39 -6.14
CA PHE A 557 22.15 -2.70 -5.30
C PHE A 557 22.59 -3.69 -4.22
N MET A 558 23.89 -3.99 -4.22
CA MET A 558 24.50 -4.86 -3.21
C MET A 558 25.11 -3.99 -2.12
N PRO A 559 25.11 -4.42 -0.85
CA PRO A 559 25.84 -3.71 0.19
C PRO A 559 27.30 -3.55 -0.22
N GLU A 560 27.81 -2.32 -0.14
CA GLU A 560 29.21 -1.98 -0.44
C GLU A 560 30.17 -2.56 0.62
N SER A 561 31.46 -2.20 0.51
CA SER A 561 32.53 -2.68 1.41
C SER A 561 32.14 -2.65 2.89
N SER A 562 32.73 -3.58 3.66
CA SER A 562 32.45 -3.69 5.09
C SER A 562 32.66 -2.36 5.82
N GLU A 563 33.65 -1.55 5.42
CA GLU A 563 33.96 -0.26 6.03
C GLU A 563 32.84 0.78 5.85
N ILE A 564 32.35 0.96 4.62
CA ILE A 564 31.24 1.89 4.33
C ILE A 564 29.98 1.45 5.08
N CYS A 565 29.66 0.15 5.00
CA CYS A 565 28.53 -0.43 5.72
C CYS A 565 28.67 -0.24 7.24
N ILE A 566 29.85 -0.44 7.81
CA ILE A 566 30.12 -0.23 9.25
C ILE A 566 29.93 1.25 9.62
N SER A 567 30.45 2.17 8.81
CA SER A 567 30.30 3.62 9.03
C SER A 567 28.82 4.04 9.05
N ILE A 568 28.05 3.65 8.03
CA ILE A 568 26.62 3.96 7.94
C ILE A 568 25.83 3.31 9.08
N LYS A 569 26.17 2.08 9.48
CA LYS A 569 25.55 1.40 10.63
C LYS A 569 25.84 2.13 11.95
N LYS A 570 27.06 2.64 12.16
CA LYS A 570 27.43 3.47 13.32
C LYS A 570 26.63 4.77 13.34
N ARG A 571 26.54 5.47 12.20
CA ARG A 571 25.72 6.68 12.06
C ARG A 571 24.25 6.42 12.39
N TYR A 572 23.68 5.34 11.85
CA TYR A 572 22.31 4.94 12.15
C TYR A 572 22.10 4.70 13.66
N HIS A 573 23.06 4.07 14.34
CA HIS A 573 22.95 3.82 15.78
C HIS A 573 22.82 5.14 16.56
N ILE A 574 23.65 6.13 16.25
CA ILE A 574 23.60 7.48 16.83
C ILE A 574 22.25 8.13 16.50
N TRP A 575 21.84 8.13 15.23
CA TRP A 575 20.56 8.67 14.77
C TRP A 575 19.37 8.05 15.53
N SER A 576 19.37 6.72 15.69
CA SER A 576 18.30 5.98 16.37
C SER A 576 18.24 6.31 17.87
N HIS A 577 19.40 6.52 18.50
CA HIS A 577 19.50 6.88 19.90
C HIS A 577 19.00 8.31 20.14
N ILE A 578 19.42 9.26 19.31
CA ILE A 578 18.93 10.65 19.33
C ILE A 578 17.40 10.68 19.19
N ARG A 579 16.87 9.96 18.19
CA ARG A 579 15.43 9.88 17.96
C ARG A 579 14.68 9.27 19.15
N ALA A 580 15.20 8.19 19.73
CA ALA A 580 14.59 7.56 20.90
C ALA A 580 14.60 8.47 22.14
N SER A 581 15.72 9.16 22.39
CA SER A 581 15.87 10.13 23.48
C SER A 581 14.91 11.31 23.34
N TYR A 582 14.69 11.80 22.11
CA TYR A 582 13.67 12.83 21.85
C TYR A 582 12.25 12.31 22.18
N LEU A 583 11.92 11.08 21.80
CA LEU A 583 10.59 10.51 22.02
C LEU A 583 10.33 10.07 23.47
N ARG A 584 11.36 9.76 24.27
CA ARG A 584 11.23 9.36 25.68
C ARG A 584 10.94 10.51 26.64
N LYS A 585 11.14 11.77 26.21
CA LYS A 585 10.77 12.96 27.00
C LYS A 585 9.25 13.26 26.99
N LYS A 586 8.42 12.30 26.54
CA LYS A 586 6.95 12.37 26.49
C LYS A 586 6.28 11.74 27.69
#